data_AF-A0A0L8H3M6-F1
#
_entry.id   AF-A0A0L8H3M6-F1
#
_cell.length_a   1.000
_cell.length_b   1.000
_cell.length_c   1.000
_cell.angle_alpha   90.00
_cell.angle_beta   90.00
_cell.angle_gamma   90.00
#
_symmetry.space_group_name_H-M   'P 1'
#
loop_
_entity.id
_entity.type
_entity.pdbx_description
1 polymer ?
#
loop_
_entity_poly.entity_id
_entity_poly.type
_entity_poly.pdbx_seq_one_letter_code
_entity_poly.pdbx_strand_id
1 'polypeptide(L)'
;MKLAIIITAVLLGEDEVARLRNNLTKQSSFFVRKVEENERNTRASYEVSKLISENMKPFSDGKFFKRLLLKTEDVVCPEKKMELFSVISLSARTVTRRIGELAANVRSGLKNVLKHLEYYSIAIDETTDMKNTCQLAVFMRDITPEFDIVEEFVQLIPMKHTSTGADILKSKIKWFTEMNHGAPAMIGEKKRFVALLQANNGILFYSKHKARNF
;
A
#
# COMPACT_ATOMS: atom_id res chain seq x y z
N MET A 1 -47.76 -7.52 3.37
CA MET A 1 -46.81 -7.50 2.22
C MET A 1 -46.86 -8.76 1.37
N LYS A 2 -46.72 -9.98 1.92
CA LYS A 2 -46.77 -11.23 1.14
C LYS A 2 -48.08 -11.46 0.38
N LEU A 3 -49.24 -11.13 0.96
CA LEU A 3 -50.55 -11.29 0.32
C LEU A 3 -50.72 -10.37 -0.91
N ALA A 4 -50.24 -9.13 -0.84
CA ALA A 4 -50.29 -8.18 -1.93
C ALA A 4 -49.45 -8.65 -3.14
N ILE A 5 -48.26 -9.20 -2.89
CA ILE A 5 -47.38 -9.74 -3.94
C ILE A 5 -48.03 -10.94 -4.66
N ILE A 6 -48.71 -11.81 -3.91
CA ILE A 6 -49.41 -12.98 -4.48
C ILE A 6 -50.58 -12.52 -5.35
N ILE A 7 -51.40 -11.56 -4.88
CA ILE A 7 -52.53 -11.03 -5.64
C ILE A 7 -52.04 -10.35 -6.94
N THR A 8 -50.96 -9.58 -6.88
CA THR A 8 -50.38 -8.92 -8.08
C THR A 8 -49.81 -9.94 -9.07
N ALA A 9 -49.15 -11.01 -8.61
CA ALA A 9 -48.63 -12.07 -9.47
C ALA A 9 -49.75 -12.89 -10.15
N VAL A 10 -50.85 -13.17 -9.45
CA VAL A 10 -52.03 -13.84 -10.02
C VAL A 10 -52.71 -12.96 -11.06
N LEU A 11 -52.80 -11.63 -10.83
CA LEU A 11 -53.41 -10.67 -11.77
C LEU A 11 -52.58 -10.44 -13.04
N LEU A 12 -51.25 -10.55 -12.98
CA LEU A 12 -50.35 -10.35 -14.12
C LEU A 12 -50.27 -11.57 -15.06
N GLY A 13 -50.60 -12.77 -14.58
CA GLY A 13 -50.43 -14.02 -15.33
C GLY A 13 -48.99 -14.55 -15.32
N GLU A 14 -48.84 -15.87 -15.41
CA GLU A 14 -47.53 -16.55 -15.26
C GLU A 14 -46.53 -16.13 -16.34
N ASP A 15 -46.98 -15.92 -17.58
CA ASP A 15 -46.15 -15.51 -18.72
C ASP A 15 -45.53 -14.12 -18.52
N GLU A 16 -46.31 -13.16 -18.02
CA GLU A 16 -45.83 -11.79 -17.79
C GLU A 16 -44.86 -11.75 -16.59
N VAL A 17 -45.16 -12.54 -15.54
CA VAL A 17 -44.23 -12.70 -14.40
C VAL A 17 -42.91 -13.33 -14.85
N ALA A 18 -42.94 -14.34 -15.74
CA ALA A 18 -41.74 -14.94 -16.32
C ALA A 18 -40.96 -13.95 -17.20
N ARG A 19 -41.66 -13.14 -18.01
CA ARG A 19 -41.06 -12.09 -18.84
C ARG A 19 -40.34 -11.03 -17.99
N LEU A 20 -41.00 -10.53 -16.94
CA LEU A 20 -40.43 -9.54 -16.04
C LEU A 20 -39.22 -10.09 -15.26
N ARG A 21 -39.28 -11.35 -14.81
CA ARG A 21 -38.12 -12.02 -14.18
C ARG A 21 -36.94 -12.16 -15.14
N ASN A 22 -37.18 -12.54 -16.39
CA ASN A 22 -36.13 -12.63 -17.40
C ASN A 22 -35.50 -11.27 -17.70
N ASN A 23 -36.31 -10.21 -17.80
CA ASN A 23 -35.80 -8.85 -17.99
C ASN A 23 -34.98 -8.37 -16.79
N LEU A 24 -35.45 -8.61 -15.57
CA LEU A 24 -34.73 -8.27 -14.34
C LEU A 24 -33.41 -9.03 -14.23
N THR A 25 -33.40 -10.32 -14.60
CA THR A 25 -32.18 -11.16 -14.59
C THR A 25 -31.18 -10.70 -15.64
N LYS A 26 -31.65 -10.29 -16.83
CA LYS A 26 -30.78 -9.68 -17.86
C LYS A 26 -30.19 -8.36 -17.39
N GLN A 27 -30.98 -7.51 -16.73
CA GLN A 27 -30.49 -6.25 -16.18
C GLN A 27 -29.48 -6.49 -15.05
N SER A 28 -29.78 -7.38 -14.10
CA SER A 28 -28.88 -7.67 -12.98
C SER A 28 -27.56 -8.30 -13.45
N SER A 29 -27.61 -9.24 -14.39
CA SER A 29 -26.41 -9.86 -14.96
C SER A 29 -25.52 -8.88 -15.70
N PHE A 30 -26.08 -7.86 -16.37
CA PHE A 30 -25.31 -6.78 -16.98
C PHE A 30 -24.53 -5.98 -15.91
N PHE A 31 -25.18 -5.60 -14.82
CA PHE A 31 -24.53 -4.87 -13.73
C PHE A 31 -23.44 -5.70 -13.06
N VAL A 32 -23.72 -6.97 -12.75
CA VAL A 32 -22.73 -7.89 -12.15
C VAL A 32 -21.50 -8.01 -13.04
N ARG A 33 -21.71 -8.28 -14.33
CA ARG A 33 -20.60 -8.36 -15.30
C ARG A 33 -19.79 -7.06 -15.33
N LYS A 34 -20.44 -5.90 -15.30
CA LYS A 34 -19.73 -4.62 -15.34
C LYS A 34 -18.90 -4.36 -14.08
N VAL A 35 -19.39 -4.79 -12.93
CA VAL A 35 -18.64 -4.75 -11.66
C VAL A 35 -17.40 -5.63 -11.76
N GLU A 36 -17.54 -6.88 -12.20
CA GLU A 36 -16.40 -7.80 -12.36
C GLU A 36 -15.34 -7.25 -13.33
N GLU A 37 -15.75 -6.66 -14.46
CA GLU A 37 -14.83 -6.01 -15.40
C GLU A 37 -14.06 -4.86 -14.73
N ASN A 38 -14.74 -4.02 -13.94
CA ASN A 38 -14.11 -2.90 -13.23
C ASN A 38 -13.15 -3.37 -12.13
N GLU A 39 -13.46 -4.46 -11.44
CA GLU A 39 -12.58 -5.09 -10.46
C GLU A 39 -11.30 -5.61 -11.12
N ARG A 40 -11.43 -6.32 -12.25
CA ARG A 40 -10.28 -6.80 -13.03
C ARG A 40 -9.40 -5.65 -13.51
N ASN A 41 -10.01 -4.57 -14.04
CA ASN A 41 -9.27 -3.37 -14.47
C ASN A 41 -8.55 -2.68 -13.31
N THR A 42 -9.21 -2.62 -12.15
CA THR A 42 -8.63 -2.06 -10.93
C THR A 42 -7.45 -2.91 -10.45
N ARG A 43 -7.61 -4.24 -10.39
CA ARG A 43 -6.54 -5.17 -10.04
C ARG A 43 -5.34 -5.04 -10.98
N ALA A 44 -5.56 -5.01 -12.28
CA ALA A 44 -4.50 -4.79 -13.27
C ALA A 44 -3.75 -3.46 -13.03
N SER A 45 -4.47 -2.39 -12.64
CA SER A 45 -3.82 -1.11 -12.30
C SER A 45 -2.89 -1.21 -11.08
N TYR A 46 -3.22 -2.05 -10.08
CA TYR A 46 -2.34 -2.30 -8.94
C TYR A 46 -1.11 -3.11 -9.34
N GLU A 47 -1.28 -4.18 -10.11
CA GLU A 47 -0.15 -5.03 -10.56
C GLU A 47 0.88 -4.24 -11.35
N VAL A 48 0.44 -3.43 -12.32
CA VAL A 48 1.36 -2.57 -13.10
C VAL A 48 2.02 -1.52 -12.20
N SER A 49 1.28 -0.92 -11.27
CA SER A 49 1.84 0.07 -10.34
C SER A 49 2.88 -0.55 -9.41
N LYS A 50 2.66 -1.79 -8.96
CA LYS A 50 3.60 -2.57 -8.16
C LYS A 50 4.89 -2.83 -8.95
N LEU A 51 4.78 -3.32 -10.19
CA LEU A 51 5.94 -3.53 -11.07
C LEU A 51 6.75 -2.24 -11.29
N ILE A 52 6.09 -1.10 -11.51
CA ILE A 52 6.75 0.20 -11.61
C ILE A 52 7.55 0.51 -10.34
N SER A 53 6.96 0.28 -9.15
CA SER A 53 7.63 0.54 -7.88
C SER A 53 8.81 -0.40 -7.60
N GLU A 54 8.67 -1.69 -7.86
CA GLU A 54 9.71 -2.71 -7.60
C GLU A 54 10.93 -2.51 -8.50
N ASN A 55 10.71 -2.00 -9.72
CA ASN A 55 11.77 -1.71 -10.67
C ASN A 55 12.28 -0.26 -10.60
N MET A 56 11.88 0.50 -9.55
CA MET A 56 12.26 1.90 -9.34
C MET A 56 12.05 2.79 -10.57
N LYS A 57 10.97 2.55 -11.31
CA LYS A 57 10.63 3.32 -12.51
C LYS A 57 9.83 4.58 -12.16
N PRO A 58 9.96 5.66 -12.94
CA PRO A 58 9.14 6.86 -12.76
C PRO A 58 7.64 6.55 -12.82
N PHE A 59 6.84 7.20 -11.98
CA PHE A 59 5.38 7.00 -11.98
C PHE A 59 4.71 7.40 -13.30
N SER A 60 5.37 8.26 -14.09
CA SER A 60 4.96 8.62 -15.44
C SER A 60 4.98 7.45 -16.41
N ASP A 61 5.75 6.40 -16.13
CA ASP A 61 5.94 5.25 -17.03
C ASP A 61 4.64 4.47 -17.20
N GLY A 62 3.69 4.56 -16.26
CA GLY A 62 2.35 3.98 -16.44
C GLY A 62 1.66 4.45 -17.74
N LYS A 63 1.83 5.73 -18.11
CA LYS A 63 1.31 6.25 -19.39
C LYS A 63 2.07 5.69 -20.58
N PHE A 64 3.39 5.50 -20.45
CA PHE A 64 4.22 4.91 -21.49
C PHE A 64 3.82 3.46 -21.74
N PHE A 65 3.72 2.64 -20.68
CA PHE A 65 3.28 1.25 -20.78
C PHE A 65 1.89 1.12 -21.41
N LYS A 66 0.95 2.00 -21.04
CA LYS A 66 -0.38 1.99 -21.66
C LYS A 66 -0.31 2.24 -23.17
N ARG A 67 0.48 3.24 -23.61
CA ARG A 67 0.65 3.51 -25.05
C ARG A 67 1.37 2.38 -25.77
N LEU A 68 2.36 1.75 -25.11
CA LEU A 68 3.08 0.60 -25.65
C LEU A 68 2.10 -0.55 -25.92
N LEU A 69 1.28 -0.93 -24.93
CA LEU A 69 0.31 -2.02 -25.06
C LEU A 69 -0.70 -1.76 -26.19
N LEU A 70 -1.26 -0.54 -26.27
CA LEU A 70 -2.21 -0.18 -27.33
C LEU A 70 -1.57 -0.22 -28.72
N LYS A 71 -0.33 0.26 -28.88
CA LYS A 71 0.38 0.19 -30.16
C LYS A 71 0.73 -1.24 -30.56
N THR A 72 1.14 -2.07 -29.61
CA THR A 72 1.45 -3.48 -29.87
C THR A 72 0.18 -4.23 -30.27
N GLU A 73 -0.94 -3.93 -29.62
CA GLU A 73 -2.25 -4.49 -29.93
C GLU A 73 -2.67 -4.18 -31.37
N ASP A 74 -2.55 -2.92 -31.80
CA ASP A 74 -2.88 -2.50 -33.17
C ASP A 74 -2.08 -3.27 -34.24
N VAL A 75 -0.87 -3.73 -33.92
CA VAL A 75 -0.01 -4.49 -34.84
C VAL A 75 -0.28 -5.99 -34.77
N VAL A 76 -0.43 -6.55 -33.56
CA VAL A 76 -0.53 -8.00 -33.35
C VAL A 76 -1.95 -8.52 -33.62
N CYS A 77 -2.97 -7.73 -33.30
CA CYS A 77 -4.39 -8.11 -33.39
C CYS A 77 -5.26 -6.99 -33.95
N PRO A 78 -5.04 -6.52 -35.19
CA PRO A 78 -5.76 -5.37 -35.75
C PRO A 78 -7.29 -5.56 -35.82
N GLU A 79 -7.75 -6.79 -36.01
CA GLU A 79 -9.17 -7.15 -36.10
C GLU A 79 -9.86 -7.43 -34.75
N LYS A 80 -9.10 -7.54 -33.67
CA LYS A 80 -9.61 -7.69 -32.30
C LYS A 80 -9.02 -6.59 -31.43
N LYS A 81 -9.55 -5.37 -31.59
CA LYS A 81 -9.34 -4.29 -30.62
C LYS A 81 -9.93 -4.71 -29.28
N MET A 82 -9.06 -5.29 -28.46
CA MET A 82 -9.23 -5.49 -27.05
C MET A 82 -9.16 -4.13 -26.37
N GLU A 83 -10.28 -3.40 -26.37
CA GLU A 83 -10.45 -2.17 -25.56
C GLU A 83 -10.08 -2.35 -24.07
N LEU A 84 -9.85 -3.59 -23.62
CA LEU A 84 -9.24 -4.00 -22.35
C LEU A 84 -8.16 -3.04 -21.82
N PHE A 85 -7.11 -2.74 -22.59
CA PHE A 85 -5.99 -1.94 -22.07
C PHE A 85 -6.32 -0.45 -21.98
N SER A 86 -7.27 0.02 -22.79
CA SER A 86 -7.71 1.42 -22.80
C SER A 86 -8.43 1.81 -21.51
N VAL A 87 -9.10 0.87 -20.85
CA VAL A 87 -9.89 1.13 -19.63
C VAL A 87 -9.00 1.17 -18.38
N ILE A 88 -7.84 0.51 -18.39
CA ILE A 88 -6.93 0.47 -17.25
C ILE A 88 -6.36 1.87 -16.98
N SER A 89 -6.55 2.36 -15.76
CA SER A 89 -6.08 3.69 -15.35
C SER A 89 -4.61 3.64 -14.91
N LEU A 90 -3.71 4.12 -15.76
CA LEU A 90 -2.26 4.17 -15.51
C LEU A 90 -1.68 5.59 -15.61
N SER A 91 -2.48 6.60 -15.25
CA SER A 91 -1.95 7.96 -15.12
C SER A 91 -0.93 8.03 -13.98
N ALA A 92 0.04 8.95 -14.03
CA ALA A 92 1.00 9.14 -12.94
C ALA A 92 0.30 9.31 -11.59
N ARG A 93 -0.80 10.09 -11.55
CA ARG A 93 -1.62 10.26 -10.33
C ARG A 93 -2.21 8.94 -9.85
N THR A 94 -2.71 8.11 -10.75
CA THR A 94 -3.26 6.79 -10.41
C THR A 94 -2.17 5.88 -9.87
N VAL A 95 -1.03 5.79 -10.58
CA VAL A 95 0.11 4.96 -10.17
C VAL A 95 0.59 5.36 -8.77
N THR A 96 0.79 6.66 -8.52
CA THR A 96 1.14 7.18 -7.19
C THR A 96 0.13 6.78 -6.12
N ARG A 97 -1.17 6.94 -6.39
CA ARG A 97 -2.22 6.56 -5.44
C ARG A 97 -2.20 5.05 -5.15
N ARG A 98 -2.10 4.21 -6.18
CA ARG A 98 -2.06 2.74 -6.04
C ARG A 98 -0.84 2.28 -5.26
N ILE A 99 0.34 2.83 -5.54
CA ILE A 99 1.57 2.56 -4.76
C ILE A 99 1.39 3.00 -3.31
N GLY A 100 0.80 4.17 -3.07
CA GLY A 100 0.51 4.66 -1.72
C GLY A 100 -0.43 3.74 -0.94
N GLU A 101 -1.48 3.22 -1.58
CA GLU A 101 -2.42 2.25 -1.00
C GLU A 101 -1.74 0.90 -0.71
N LEU A 102 -0.90 0.40 -1.64
CA LEU A 102 -0.10 -0.81 -1.42
C LEU A 102 0.86 -0.64 -0.24
N ALA A 103 1.57 0.49 -0.19
CA ALA A 103 2.48 0.80 0.91
C ALA A 103 1.75 0.94 2.25
N ALA A 104 0.55 1.53 2.26
CA ALA A 104 -0.30 1.61 3.44
C ALA A 104 -0.75 0.22 3.91
N ASN A 105 -1.11 -0.67 2.98
CA ASN A 105 -1.48 -2.05 3.30
C ASN A 105 -0.31 -2.83 3.93
N VAL A 106 0.88 -2.74 3.33
CA VAL A 106 2.11 -3.33 3.90
C VAL A 106 2.38 -2.78 5.30
N ARG A 107 2.31 -1.46 5.47
CA ARG A 107 2.51 -0.81 6.77
C ARG A 107 1.49 -1.26 7.81
N SER A 108 0.22 -1.46 7.45
CA SER A 108 -0.78 -2.00 8.36
C SER A 108 -0.49 -3.45 8.75
N GLY A 109 0.02 -4.27 7.80
CA GLY A 109 0.48 -5.62 8.08
C GLY A 109 1.60 -5.62 9.10
N LEU A 110 2.64 -4.81 8.87
CA LEU A 110 3.76 -4.65 9.79
C LEU A 110 3.33 -4.19 11.19
N LYS A 111 2.39 -3.23 11.28
CA LYS A 111 1.83 -2.80 12.56
C LYS A 111 1.10 -3.91 13.30
N ASN A 112 0.46 -4.84 12.60
CA ASN A 112 -0.20 -5.97 13.23
C ASN A 112 0.81 -6.99 13.74
N VAL A 113 1.85 -7.31 12.95
CA VAL A 113 2.94 -8.20 13.38
C VAL A 113 3.60 -7.64 14.64
N LEU A 114 3.96 -6.36 14.63
CA LEU A 114 4.59 -5.64 15.75
C LEU A 114 3.86 -5.76 17.10
N LYS A 115 2.52 -5.89 17.09
CA LYS A 115 1.73 -6.03 18.33
C LYS A 115 1.94 -7.38 19.02
N HIS A 116 2.42 -8.37 18.28
CA HIS A 116 2.59 -9.74 18.75
C HIS A 116 4.06 -10.13 18.94
N LEU A 117 5.00 -9.23 18.62
CA LEU A 117 6.42 -9.49 18.83
C LEU A 117 6.76 -9.35 20.30
N GLU A 118 7.32 -10.41 20.89
CA GLU A 118 7.78 -10.41 22.27
C GLU A 118 9.14 -9.71 22.41
N TYR A 119 9.98 -9.84 21.38
CA TYR A 119 11.31 -9.24 21.32
C TYR A 119 11.56 -8.71 19.91
N TYR A 120 11.94 -7.45 19.80
CA TYR A 120 12.37 -6.87 18.53
C TYR A 120 13.49 -5.87 18.78
N SER A 121 14.26 -5.57 17.74
CA SER A 121 15.20 -4.46 17.78
C SER A 121 15.00 -3.51 16.62
N ILE A 122 15.38 -2.26 16.83
CA ILE A 122 15.31 -1.23 15.79
C ILE A 122 16.74 -0.83 15.45
N ALA A 123 17.08 -0.96 14.17
CA ALA A 123 18.31 -0.48 13.60
C ALA A 123 18.04 0.85 12.88
N ILE A 124 18.86 1.86 13.13
CA ILE A 124 18.73 3.15 12.44
C ILE A 124 20.06 3.50 11.81
N ASP A 125 20.05 3.64 10.50
CA ASP A 125 21.20 4.02 9.71
C ASP A 125 21.06 5.44 9.17
N GLU A 126 22.17 6.17 9.14
CA GLU A 126 22.24 7.52 8.60
C GLU A 126 22.71 7.42 7.15
N THR A 127 21.82 7.72 6.20
CA THR A 127 22.15 7.76 4.78
C THR A 127 22.13 9.20 4.26
N THR A 128 22.77 9.44 3.13
CA THR A 128 22.75 10.73 2.43
C THR A 128 22.20 10.49 1.04
N ASP A 129 21.21 11.29 0.64
CA ASP A 129 20.69 11.20 -0.72
C ASP A 129 21.64 11.85 -1.74
N MET A 130 21.32 11.71 -3.03
CA MET A 130 22.10 12.29 -4.13
C MET A 130 22.23 13.82 -4.06
N LYS A 131 21.41 14.50 -3.25
CA LYS A 131 21.45 15.95 -3.02
C LYS A 131 22.15 16.31 -1.70
N ASN A 132 22.86 15.37 -1.09
CA ASN A 132 23.53 15.50 0.18
C ASN A 132 22.58 15.85 1.35
N THR A 133 21.31 15.47 1.23
CA THR A 133 20.34 15.58 2.33
C THR A 133 20.52 14.35 3.22
N CYS A 134 20.74 14.59 4.52
CA CYS A 134 20.76 13.51 5.50
C CYS A 134 19.35 12.89 5.62
N GLN A 135 19.28 11.57 5.66
CA GLN A 135 18.06 10.82 5.84
C GLN A 135 18.34 9.66 6.81
N LEU A 136 17.35 9.31 7.63
CA LEU A 136 17.44 8.17 8.53
C LEU A 136 16.68 7.00 7.93
N ALA A 137 17.38 5.90 7.64
CA ALA A 137 16.77 4.63 7.28
C ALA A 137 16.49 3.85 8.57
N VAL A 138 15.22 3.52 8.80
CA VAL A 138 14.78 2.78 9.98
C VAL A 138 14.48 1.34 9.56
N PHE A 139 15.15 0.41 10.21
CA PHE A 139 14.98 -1.03 10.06
C PHE A 139 14.47 -1.62 11.35
N MET A 140 13.63 -2.64 11.23
CA MET A 140 13.20 -3.47 12.33
C MET A 140 13.85 -4.84 12.16
N ARG A 141 14.36 -5.40 13.25
CA ARG A 141 14.86 -6.75 13.29
C ARG A 141 14.05 -7.55 14.29
N ASP A 142 13.59 -8.69 13.84
CA ASP A 142 12.83 -9.64 14.64
C ASP A 142 13.54 -11.01 14.59
N ILE A 143 13.17 -11.89 15.52
CA ILE A 143 13.63 -13.27 15.56
C ILE A 143 12.41 -14.16 15.33
N THR A 144 12.44 -14.96 14.26
CA THR A 144 11.36 -15.90 13.96
C THR A 144 11.32 -17.04 14.99
N PRO A 145 10.22 -17.81 15.07
CA PRO A 145 10.19 -19.04 15.89
C PRO A 145 11.30 -20.03 15.55
N GLU A 146 11.82 -19.99 14.31
CA GLU A 146 12.94 -20.80 13.83
C GLU A 146 14.31 -20.22 14.21
N PHE A 147 14.36 -19.13 14.99
CA PHE A 147 15.55 -18.39 15.40
C PHE A 147 16.30 -17.69 14.26
N ASP A 148 15.62 -17.43 13.13
CA ASP A 148 16.18 -16.62 12.05
C ASP A 148 16.02 -15.13 12.35
N ILE A 149 17.07 -14.35 12.10
CA ILE A 149 17.01 -12.89 12.20
C ILE A 149 16.45 -12.34 10.90
N VAL A 150 15.25 -11.75 10.97
CA VAL A 150 14.62 -11.07 9.84
C VAL A 150 14.78 -9.57 10.01
N GLU A 151 15.30 -8.90 8.98
CA GLU A 151 15.41 -7.44 8.94
C GLU A 151 14.44 -6.88 7.91
N GLU A 152 13.55 -5.97 8.33
CA GLU A 152 12.61 -5.29 7.46
C GLU A 152 12.83 -3.77 7.47
N PHE A 153 12.87 -3.18 6.28
CA PHE A 153 12.88 -1.73 6.12
C PHE A 153 11.51 -1.15 6.46
N VAL A 154 11.48 -0.20 7.41
CA VAL A 154 10.23 0.38 7.88
C VAL A 154 9.93 1.70 7.19
N GLN A 155 10.89 2.64 7.22
CA GLN A 155 10.69 3.97 6.67
C GLN A 155 12.02 4.74 6.51
N LEU A 156 12.01 5.68 5.57
CA LEU A 156 13.01 6.74 5.41
C LEU A 156 12.49 8.05 6.02
N ILE A 157 13.24 8.64 6.94
CA ILE A 157 12.91 9.92 7.56
C ILE A 157 13.85 11.00 7.02
N PRO A 158 13.35 11.95 6.20
CA PRO A 158 14.19 13.03 5.69
C PRO A 158 14.52 14.03 6.80
N MET A 159 15.79 14.42 6.91
CA MET A 159 16.26 15.43 7.88
C MET A 159 16.27 16.80 7.20
N LYS A 160 15.54 17.77 7.76
CA LYS A 160 15.29 19.04 7.05
C LYS A 160 16.51 19.98 6.98
N HIS A 161 17.36 20.06 8.00
CA HIS A 161 18.44 21.07 8.02
C HIS A 161 19.72 20.65 8.77
N THR A 162 19.65 19.69 9.71
CA THR A 162 20.79 19.29 10.56
C THR A 162 20.69 17.82 10.94
N SER A 163 21.82 17.10 10.90
CA SER A 163 21.97 15.73 11.41
C SER A 163 22.55 15.73 12.83
N THR A 164 22.15 16.71 13.67
CA THR A 164 22.56 16.67 15.08
C THR A 164 21.89 15.49 15.77
N GLY A 165 22.57 14.92 16.77
CA GLY A 165 22.03 13.78 17.52
C GLY A 165 20.66 14.08 18.18
N ALA A 166 20.33 15.35 18.45
CA ALA A 166 19.05 15.78 19.00
C ALA A 166 17.92 15.71 17.96
N ASP A 167 18.15 16.19 16.74
CA ASP A 167 17.17 16.13 15.65
C ASP A 167 16.82 14.68 15.28
N ILE A 168 17.86 13.83 15.25
CA ILE A 168 17.73 12.39 14.99
C ILE A 168 16.83 11.75 16.05
N LEU A 169 17.06 12.09 17.30
CA LEU A 169 16.33 11.55 18.45
C LEU A 169 14.89 12.04 18.53
N LYS A 170 14.64 13.31 18.21
CA LYS A 170 13.28 13.87 18.12
C LYS A 170 12.45 13.18 17.05
N SER A 171 13.04 12.95 15.87
CA SER A 171 12.41 12.19 14.78
C SER A 171 12.10 10.74 15.19
N LYS A 172 13.04 10.09 15.90
CA LYS A 172 12.87 8.73 16.45
C LYS A 172 11.73 8.63 17.45
N ILE A 173 11.68 9.54 18.42
CA ILE A 173 10.62 9.59 19.45
C ILE A 173 9.27 9.79 18.79
N LYS A 174 9.15 10.76 17.88
CA LYS A 174 7.91 11.07 17.18
C LYS A 174 7.34 9.83 16.47
N TRP A 175 8.16 9.16 15.66
CA TRP A 175 7.74 7.96 14.94
C TRP A 175 7.29 6.84 15.90
N PHE A 176 8.06 6.57 16.96
CA PHE A 176 7.72 5.51 17.91
C PHE A 176 6.40 5.81 18.66
N THR A 177 6.18 7.08 19.04
CA THR A 177 4.91 7.50 19.66
C THR A 177 3.71 7.39 18.72
N GLU A 178 3.90 7.62 17.42
CA GLU A 178 2.85 7.44 16.40
C GLU A 178 2.54 5.95 16.15
N MET A 179 3.47 5.06 16.47
CA MET A 179 3.31 3.60 16.30
C MET A 179 2.59 2.94 17.49
N ASN A 180 2.78 3.45 18.71
CA ASN A 180 2.28 2.84 19.95
C ASN A 180 1.04 3.50 20.59
N HIS A 181 0.12 4.08 19.79
CA HIS A 181 -1.17 4.63 20.28
C HIS A 181 -1.04 5.56 21.50
N GLY A 182 -0.55 6.79 21.29
CA GLY A 182 -0.98 7.96 22.05
C GLY A 182 -0.74 7.93 23.56
N ALA A 183 0.50 8.16 23.98
CA ALA A 183 0.78 8.70 25.32
C ALA A 183 1.44 10.09 25.15
N PRO A 184 0.77 11.18 25.56
CA PRO A 184 1.34 12.53 25.52
C PRO A 184 2.36 12.65 26.67
N ALA A 185 3.56 12.11 26.48
CA ALA A 185 4.61 12.16 27.47
C ALA A 185 5.96 12.60 26.87
N MET A 186 6.09 13.91 26.76
CA MET A 186 7.27 14.68 27.14
C MET A 186 8.52 14.74 26.24
N ILE A 187 8.86 16.01 25.97
CA ILE A 187 10.19 16.58 25.77
C ILE A 187 11.14 16.10 26.87
N GLY A 188 12.29 15.50 26.50
CA GLY A 188 13.32 15.00 27.41
C GLY A 188 14.19 13.93 26.75
N GLU A 189 15.22 14.35 26.03
CA GLU A 189 15.69 13.72 24.79
C GLU A 189 16.26 12.27 24.88
N LYS A 190 17.21 11.88 25.75
CA LYS A 190 17.93 10.58 25.58
C LYS A 190 17.50 9.41 26.47
N LYS A 191 17.32 9.63 27.78
CA LYS A 191 17.05 8.54 28.74
C LYS A 191 15.65 7.93 28.59
N ARG A 192 14.69 8.71 28.11
CA ARG A 192 13.28 8.30 28.02
C ARG A 192 12.96 7.45 26.80
N PHE A 193 13.62 7.66 25.65
CA PHE A 193 13.38 6.84 24.46
C PHE A 193 13.86 5.39 24.66
N VAL A 194 15.05 5.22 25.23
CA VAL A 194 15.58 3.89 25.57
C VAL A 194 14.72 3.24 26.65
N ALA A 195 14.28 4.00 27.67
CA ALA A 195 13.37 3.48 28.69
C ALA A 195 12.00 3.07 28.11
N LEU A 196 11.48 3.79 27.10
CA LEU A 196 10.20 3.51 26.46
C LEU A 196 10.29 2.30 25.53
N LEU A 197 11.43 2.09 24.87
CA LEU A 197 11.74 0.85 24.15
C LEU A 197 11.89 -0.33 25.10
N GLN A 198 12.67 -0.18 26.18
CA GLN A 198 12.85 -1.22 27.20
C GLN A 198 11.53 -1.59 27.89
N ALA A 199 10.65 -0.62 28.13
CA ALA A 199 9.31 -0.86 28.68
C ALA A 199 8.38 -1.64 27.73
N ASN A 200 8.71 -1.72 26.44
CA ASN A 200 8.00 -2.50 25.43
C ASN A 200 8.86 -3.64 24.86
N ASN A 201 9.80 -4.16 25.66
CA ASN A 201 10.72 -5.26 25.31
C ASN A 201 11.56 -5.05 24.03
N GLY A 202 11.74 -3.80 23.59
CA GLY A 202 12.51 -3.44 22.41
C GLY A 202 13.96 -3.04 22.75
N ILE A 203 14.90 -3.38 21.86
CA ILE A 203 16.31 -2.95 21.94
C ILE A 203 16.65 -1.99 20.77
N LEU A 204 17.41 -0.92 21.03
CA LEU A 204 17.85 0.01 19.98
C LEU A 204 19.31 -0.20 19.62
N PHE A 205 19.58 -0.39 18.33
CA PHE A 205 20.92 -0.33 17.76
C PHE A 205 21.04 0.90 16.86
N TYR A 206 22.04 1.73 17.12
CA TYR A 206 22.39 2.87 16.27
C TYR A 206 23.79 2.63 15.72
N SER A 207 23.89 2.62 14.39
CA SER A 207 25.17 2.67 13.71
C SER A 207 25.24 3.93 12.87
N LYS A 208 26.42 4.53 12.79
CA LYS A 208 26.70 5.65 11.90
C LYS A 208 27.65 5.14 10.82
N HIS A 209 27.11 4.71 9.68
CA HIS A 209 27.94 4.40 8.53
C HIS A 209 28.04 5.62 7.63
N LYS A 210 29.27 6.10 7.40
CA LYS A 210 29.54 7.05 6.33
C LYS A 210 29.38 6.28 5.03
N ALA A 211 28.28 6.49 4.30
CA ALA A 211 28.02 5.81 3.03
C ALA A 211 29.28 5.91 2.14
N ARG A 212 29.84 4.76 1.75
CA ARG A 212 30.75 4.70 0.61
C ARG A 212 29.87 4.94 -0.62
N ASN A 213 30.25 5.93 -1.41
CA ASN A 213 29.55 6.34 -2.63
C ASN A 213 29.09 5.11 -3.43
N PHE A 214 27.79 5.07 -3.76
CA PHE A 214 27.25 4.20 -4.80
C PHE A 214 27.76 4.67 -6.17
#